data_AF-A0A0B0Q1X6-F1
#
_entry.id   AF-A0A0B0Q1X6-F1
#
_cell.length_a   1.000
_cell.length_b   1.000
_cell.length_c   1.000
_cell.angle_alpha   90.00
_cell.angle_beta   90.00
_cell.angle_gamma   90.00
#
_symmetry.space_group_name_H-M   'P 1'
#
loop_
_entity.id
_entity.type
_entity.pdbx_description
1 polymer ?
#
loop_
_entity_poly.entity_id
_entity_poly.type
_entity_poly.pdbx_seq_one_letter_code
_entity_poly.pdbx_strand_id
1 'polypeptide(L)'
;MRQTLILIVGLLFIGCGPRYVIQNQYVPPLTTTEASTACFNGCMTARERCQTPCQAAYQRCLDDSYAKAKVIEVEEMRSFDRAYDRYMFELSSYRAERFAWESAYRDYSRDLSYFQSQCERTKDPSACQRRDELRSRMNALRYRQPREPWVPVRPSFEQILVNQQSFCTTDCGCDQAYDACFAGCGGQVIPHKICVENCD
;
A
#
# COMPACT_ATOMS: atom_id res chain seq x y z
N MET A 1 23.27 5.09 -21.86
CA MET A 1 21.94 4.70 -21.36
C MET A 1 21.93 3.55 -20.35
N ARG A 2 23.05 2.81 -20.14
CA ARG A 2 23.13 1.71 -19.15
C ARG A 2 23.49 2.18 -17.73
N GLN A 3 24.15 3.34 -17.60
CA GLN A 3 24.59 3.92 -16.31
C GLN A 3 23.48 4.67 -15.56
N THR A 4 22.50 5.27 -16.26
CA THR A 4 21.37 5.97 -15.63
C THR A 4 20.37 5.04 -14.96
N LEU A 5 20.36 3.75 -15.32
CA LEU A 5 19.49 2.73 -14.74
C LEU A 5 19.99 2.20 -13.39
N ILE A 6 21.29 2.32 -13.10
CA ILE A 6 21.89 1.86 -11.83
C ILE A 6 21.67 2.91 -10.71
N LEU A 7 21.61 4.19 -11.06
CA LEU A 7 21.40 5.30 -10.11
C LEU A 7 19.96 5.39 -9.57
N ILE A 8 18.96 4.88 -10.30
CA ILE A 8 17.56 4.91 -9.86
C ILE A 8 17.23 3.71 -8.95
N VAL A 9 17.91 2.57 -9.13
CA VAL A 9 17.71 1.37 -8.31
C VAL A 9 18.35 1.49 -6.92
N GLY A 10 19.40 2.31 -6.76
CA GLY A 10 20.04 2.56 -5.45
C GLY A 10 19.22 3.45 -4.49
N LEU A 11 18.24 4.21 -5.00
CA LEU A 11 17.48 5.19 -4.21
C LEU A 11 16.22 4.61 -3.52
N LEU A 12 15.89 3.34 -3.79
CA LEU A 12 14.70 2.67 -3.23
C LEU A 12 14.97 1.89 -1.93
N PHE A 13 16.21 1.87 -1.42
CA PHE A 13 16.58 1.14 -0.20
C PHE A 13 16.84 2.02 1.03
N ILE A 14 16.63 3.33 0.96
CA ILE A 14 16.87 4.24 2.08
C ILE A 14 15.54 4.58 2.74
N GLY A 15 15.05 3.71 3.63
CA GLY A 15 13.75 3.96 4.25
C GLY A 15 13.32 3.07 5.40
N CYS A 16 14.23 2.37 6.09
CA CYS A 16 13.93 1.70 7.35
C CYS A 16 14.71 2.40 8.46
N GLY A 17 14.14 3.45 9.05
CA GLY A 17 14.74 4.13 10.18
C GLY A 17 14.70 3.28 11.47
N PRO A 18 15.56 3.58 12.46
CA PRO A 18 15.59 2.87 13.73
C PRO A 18 14.25 3.00 14.48
N ARG A 19 13.72 1.86 14.94
CA ARG A 19 12.56 1.80 15.83
C ARG A 19 13.06 1.76 17.27
N TYR A 20 12.62 2.72 18.06
CA TYR A 20 12.94 2.79 19.49
C TYR A 20 11.71 2.48 20.34
N VAL A 21 11.93 1.83 21.49
CA VAL A 21 10.92 1.54 22.52
C VAL A 21 11.45 2.04 23.86
N ILE A 22 10.55 2.50 24.74
CA ILE A 22 10.90 2.84 26.12
C ILE A 22 10.84 1.57 26.96
N GLN A 23 11.94 1.20 27.59
CA GLN A 23 12.02 0.13 28.57
C GLN A 23 12.40 0.70 29.93
N ASN A 24 11.57 0.49 30.94
CA ASN A 24 11.81 1.02 32.27
C ASN A 24 12.71 0.10 33.09
N GLN A 25 13.73 0.68 33.72
CA GLN A 25 14.52 0.06 34.78
C GLN A 25 13.92 0.43 36.14
N TYR A 26 13.69 -0.58 36.98
CA TYR A 26 13.11 -0.41 38.31
C TYR A 26 14.19 -0.56 39.37
N VAL A 27 14.48 0.51 40.11
CA VAL A 27 15.50 0.55 41.16
C VAL A 27 14.80 0.62 42.54
N PRO A 28 14.94 -0.40 43.40
CA PRO A 28 14.37 -0.36 44.75
C PRO A 28 15.10 0.64 45.65
N PRO A 29 14.46 1.13 46.73
CA PRO A 29 15.08 2.08 47.66
C PRO A 29 16.25 1.46 48.43
N LEU A 30 17.20 2.31 48.86
CA LEU A 30 18.41 1.91 49.58
C LEU A 30 18.15 1.17 50.91
N THR A 31 16.98 1.37 51.52
CA THR A 31 16.54 0.70 52.75
C THR A 31 15.31 -0.15 52.48
N THR A 32 15.52 -1.37 51.97
CA THR A 32 14.45 -2.35 51.80
C THR A 32 13.95 -2.84 53.15
N THR A 33 12.76 -2.38 53.55
CA THR A 33 12.02 -2.87 54.71
C THR A 33 11.01 -3.95 54.28
N GLU A 34 10.57 -4.83 55.20
CA GLU A 34 9.51 -5.82 54.90
C GLU A 34 8.25 -5.17 54.32
N ALA A 35 7.90 -3.97 54.78
CA ALA A 35 6.78 -3.19 54.25
C ALA A 35 6.98 -2.78 52.77
N SER A 36 8.19 -2.34 52.39
CA SER A 36 8.49 -1.99 50.99
C SER A 36 8.45 -3.21 50.06
N THR A 37 8.95 -4.37 50.51
CA THR A 37 8.90 -5.62 49.75
C THR A 37 7.47 -6.09 49.55
N ALA A 38 6.62 -6.00 50.58
CA ALA A 38 5.19 -6.31 50.47
C ALA A 38 4.48 -5.37 49.46
N CYS A 39 4.84 -4.08 49.46
CA CYS A 39 4.31 -3.10 48.50
C CYS A 39 4.66 -3.47 47.05
N PHE A 40 5.94 -3.76 46.76
CA PHE A 40 6.38 -4.16 45.42
C PHE A 40 5.71 -5.45 44.94
N ASN A 41 5.55 -6.45 45.82
CA ASN A 41 4.83 -7.69 45.48
C ASN A 41 3.35 -7.42 45.16
N GLY A 42 2.72 -6.46 45.86
CA GLY A 42 1.38 -5.98 45.56
C GLY A 42 1.30 -5.35 44.17
N CYS A 43 2.24 -4.48 43.81
CA CYS A 43 2.31 -3.88 42.47
C CYS A 43 2.52 -4.93 41.38
N MET A 44 3.42 -5.90 41.60
CA MET A 44 3.67 -7.00 40.67
C MET A 44 2.41 -7.83 40.43
N THR A 45 1.71 -8.19 41.51
CA THR A 45 0.46 -8.95 41.45
C THR A 45 -0.63 -8.15 40.72
N ALA A 46 -0.73 -6.84 40.97
CA ALA A 46 -1.66 -5.96 40.26
C ALA A 46 -1.36 -5.89 38.76
N ARG A 47 -0.07 -5.80 38.39
CA ARG A 47 0.37 -5.83 36.99
C ARG A 47 -0.02 -7.14 36.31
N GLU A 48 0.27 -8.29 36.91
CA GLU A 48 -0.07 -9.60 36.36
C GLU A 48 -1.58 -9.78 36.18
N ARG A 49 -2.38 -9.33 37.16
CA ARG A 49 -3.85 -9.33 37.08
C ARG A 49 -4.38 -8.44 35.97
N CYS A 50 -3.65 -7.38 35.58
CA CYS A 50 -3.98 -6.54 34.44
C CYS A 50 -3.53 -7.15 33.10
N GLN A 51 -2.30 -7.68 33.05
CA GLN A 51 -1.69 -8.22 31.84
C GLN A 51 -2.38 -9.50 31.34
N THR A 52 -2.84 -10.36 32.24
CA THR A 52 -3.51 -11.62 31.87
C THR A 52 -4.78 -11.40 31.02
N PRO A 53 -5.79 -10.63 31.48
CA PRO A 53 -6.99 -10.36 30.67
C PRO A 53 -6.68 -9.50 29.44
N CYS A 54 -5.66 -8.64 29.49
CA CYS A 54 -5.18 -7.86 28.35
C CYS A 54 -4.69 -8.78 27.22
N GLN A 55 -3.80 -9.74 27.53
CA GLN A 55 -3.31 -10.71 26.55
C GLN A 55 -4.44 -11.57 25.99
N ALA A 56 -5.38 -12.01 26.85
CA ALA A 56 -6.55 -12.76 26.41
C ALA A 56 -7.52 -11.92 25.55
N ALA A 57 -7.64 -10.60 25.79
CA ALA A 57 -8.43 -9.70 24.96
C ALA A 57 -7.76 -9.47 23.60
N TYR A 58 -6.44 -9.30 23.58
CA TYR A 58 -5.67 -9.16 22.35
C TYR A 58 -5.79 -10.41 21.47
N GLN A 59 -5.64 -11.62 22.04
CA GLN A 59 -5.81 -12.86 21.27
C GLN A 59 -7.23 -13.01 20.72
N ARG A 60 -8.26 -12.73 21.53
CA ARG A 60 -9.64 -12.72 21.04
C ARG A 60 -9.86 -11.70 19.91
N CYS A 61 -9.20 -10.55 19.97
CA CYS A 61 -9.24 -9.57 18.89
C CYS A 61 -8.60 -10.11 17.60
N LEU A 62 -7.47 -10.82 17.70
CA LEU A 62 -6.83 -11.44 16.54
C LEU A 62 -7.71 -12.52 15.90
N ASP A 63 -8.35 -13.37 16.72
CA ASP A 63 -9.27 -14.40 16.25
C ASP A 63 -10.51 -13.80 15.54
N ASP A 64 -11.10 -12.77 16.15
CA ASP A 64 -12.23 -12.02 15.56
C ASP A 64 -11.82 -11.31 14.26
N SER A 65 -10.64 -10.69 14.24
CA SER A 65 -10.07 -10.05 13.04
C SER A 65 -9.89 -11.05 11.91
N TYR A 66 -9.44 -12.26 12.22
CA TYR A 66 -9.29 -13.34 11.25
C TYR A 66 -10.65 -13.81 10.69
N ALA A 67 -11.66 -13.97 11.56
CA ALA A 67 -13.01 -14.32 11.14
C ALA A 67 -13.63 -13.23 10.24
N LYS A 68 -13.47 -11.95 10.60
CA LYS A 68 -13.89 -10.80 9.79
C LYS A 68 -13.18 -10.74 8.44
N ALA A 69 -11.86 -10.97 8.43
CA ALA A 69 -11.06 -10.96 7.21
C ALA A 69 -11.58 -12.00 6.20
N LYS A 70 -11.98 -13.20 6.66
CA LYS A 70 -12.58 -14.23 5.78
C LYS A 70 -13.90 -13.78 5.16
N VAL A 71 -14.76 -13.11 5.93
CA VAL A 71 -16.05 -12.60 5.42
C VAL A 71 -15.80 -11.50 4.37
N ILE A 72 -14.87 -10.59 4.64
CA ILE A 72 -14.48 -9.51 3.73
C ILE A 72 -13.86 -10.09 2.45
N GLU A 73 -12.95 -11.06 2.57
CA GLU A 73 -12.33 -11.72 1.42
C GLU A 73 -13.37 -12.26 0.44
N VAL A 74 -14.40 -12.95 0.94
CA VAL A 74 -15.46 -13.50 0.08
C VAL A 74 -16.19 -12.38 -0.69
N GLU A 75 -16.48 -11.25 -0.06
CA GLU A 75 -17.19 -10.16 -0.73
C GLU A 75 -16.29 -9.38 -1.71
N GLU A 76 -15.05 -9.11 -1.32
CA GLU A 76 -14.05 -8.47 -2.18
C GLU A 76 -13.75 -9.34 -3.41
N MET A 77 -13.66 -10.67 -3.23
CA MET A 77 -13.48 -11.61 -4.34
C MET A 77 -14.68 -11.58 -5.31
N ARG A 78 -15.91 -11.51 -4.80
CA ARG A 78 -17.10 -11.35 -5.67
C ARG A 78 -17.09 -10.03 -6.42
N SER A 79 -16.64 -8.95 -5.78
CA SER A 79 -16.49 -7.64 -6.43
C SER A 79 -15.44 -7.70 -7.54
N PHE A 80 -14.30 -8.35 -7.26
CA PHE A 80 -13.24 -8.61 -8.23
C PHE A 80 -13.74 -9.42 -9.42
N ASP A 81 -14.47 -10.51 -9.21
CA ASP A 81 -14.98 -11.36 -10.29
C ASP A 81 -15.87 -10.55 -11.26
N ARG A 82 -16.80 -9.75 -10.72
CA ARG A 82 -17.66 -8.86 -11.53
C ARG A 82 -16.86 -7.81 -12.30
N ALA A 83 -15.87 -7.21 -11.66
CA ALA A 83 -15.00 -6.22 -12.29
C ALA A 83 -14.14 -6.86 -13.39
N TYR A 84 -13.67 -8.09 -13.17
CA TYR A 84 -12.84 -8.84 -14.09
C TYR A 84 -13.64 -9.27 -15.33
N ASP A 85 -14.88 -9.74 -15.17
CA ASP A 85 -15.77 -10.04 -16.29
C ASP A 85 -16.01 -8.81 -17.18
N ARG A 86 -16.26 -7.66 -16.54
CA ARG A 86 -16.39 -6.37 -17.23
C ARG A 86 -15.10 -6.00 -17.97
N TYR A 87 -13.94 -6.14 -17.31
CA TYR A 87 -12.64 -5.89 -17.93
C TYR A 87 -12.42 -6.77 -19.16
N MET A 88 -12.76 -8.06 -19.10
CA MET A 88 -12.62 -8.97 -20.24
C MET A 88 -13.46 -8.54 -21.44
N PHE A 89 -14.69 -8.07 -21.19
CA PHE A 89 -15.54 -7.50 -22.24
C PHE A 89 -14.94 -6.21 -22.83
N GLU A 90 -14.54 -5.27 -21.97
CA GLU A 90 -13.91 -4.01 -22.39
C GLU A 90 -12.60 -4.25 -23.16
N LEU A 91 -11.80 -5.23 -22.76
CA LEU A 91 -10.56 -5.62 -23.44
C LEU A 91 -10.83 -6.16 -24.84
N SER A 92 -11.90 -6.95 -25.02
CA SER A 92 -12.28 -7.45 -26.34
C SER A 92 -12.68 -6.32 -27.29
N SER A 93 -13.45 -5.35 -26.77
CA SER A 93 -13.88 -4.17 -27.52
C SER A 93 -12.69 -3.27 -27.85
N TYR A 94 -11.83 -3.00 -26.86
CA TYR A 94 -10.59 -2.25 -27.04
C TYR A 94 -9.71 -2.87 -28.13
N ARG A 95 -9.51 -4.19 -28.14
CA ARG A 95 -8.71 -4.88 -29.16
C ARG A 95 -9.28 -4.69 -30.56
N ALA A 96 -10.60 -4.79 -30.72
CA ALA A 96 -11.26 -4.57 -32.01
C ALA A 96 -11.13 -3.12 -32.49
N GLU A 97 -11.39 -2.15 -31.60
CA GLU A 97 -11.24 -0.72 -31.90
C GLU A 97 -9.80 -0.35 -32.22
N ARG A 98 -8.85 -0.90 -31.46
CA ARG A 98 -7.42 -0.72 -31.66
C ARG A 98 -6.99 -1.21 -33.02
N PHE A 99 -7.42 -2.42 -33.41
CA PHE A 99 -7.12 -2.97 -34.73
C PHE A 99 -7.71 -2.11 -35.86
N ALA A 100 -8.97 -1.69 -35.73
CA ALA A 100 -9.61 -0.81 -36.71
C ALA A 100 -8.89 0.54 -36.84
N TRP A 101 -8.50 1.13 -35.71
CA TRP A 101 -7.71 2.35 -35.67
C TRP A 101 -6.34 2.17 -36.35
N GLU A 102 -5.64 1.06 -36.08
CA GLU A 102 -4.32 0.77 -36.67
C GLU A 102 -4.40 0.60 -38.18
N SER A 103 -5.43 -0.10 -38.67
CA SER A 103 -5.69 -0.23 -40.10
C SER A 103 -5.94 1.14 -40.72
N ALA A 104 -6.87 1.93 -40.16
CA ALA A 104 -7.20 3.25 -40.68
C ALA A 104 -5.98 4.19 -40.68
N TYR A 105 -5.21 4.20 -39.59
CA TYR A 105 -3.99 5.00 -39.50
C TYR A 105 -2.97 4.61 -40.58
N ARG A 106 -2.79 3.30 -40.82
CA ARG A 106 -1.89 2.80 -41.88
C ARG A 106 -2.36 3.23 -43.27
N ASP A 107 -3.64 3.09 -43.56
CA ASP A 107 -4.22 3.45 -44.86
C ASP A 107 -4.08 4.95 -45.14
N TYR A 108 -4.49 5.79 -44.19
CA TYR A 108 -4.33 7.24 -44.34
C TYR A 108 -2.86 7.68 -44.40
N SER A 109 -1.96 7.03 -43.67
CA SER A 109 -0.52 7.32 -43.72
C SER A 109 0.07 7.05 -45.11
N ARG A 110 -0.31 5.92 -45.73
CA ARG A 110 0.09 5.54 -47.08
C ARG A 110 -0.47 6.53 -48.11
N ASP A 111 -1.76 6.83 -48.06
CA ASP A 111 -2.40 7.79 -48.95
C ASP A 111 -1.77 9.19 -48.80
N LEU A 112 -1.53 9.62 -47.56
CA LEU A 112 -0.91 10.91 -47.30
C LEU A 112 0.48 10.97 -47.94
N SER A 113 1.28 9.92 -47.80
CA SER A 113 2.62 9.86 -48.41
C SER A 113 2.55 9.94 -49.94
N TYR A 114 1.59 9.24 -50.55
CA TYR A 114 1.36 9.28 -51.99
C TYR A 114 0.97 10.70 -52.47
N PHE A 115 -0.07 11.30 -51.90
CA PHE A 115 -0.56 12.62 -52.30
C PHE A 115 0.42 13.74 -51.93
N GLN A 116 1.18 13.58 -50.85
CA GLN A 116 2.26 14.49 -50.50
C GLN A 116 3.33 14.48 -51.60
N SER A 117 3.84 13.32 -52.00
CA SER A 117 4.82 13.21 -53.09
C SER A 117 4.29 13.75 -54.41
N GLN A 118 3.02 13.50 -54.75
CA GLN A 118 2.41 13.99 -55.99
C GLN A 118 2.30 15.52 -55.98
N CYS A 119 1.71 16.10 -54.93
CA CYS A 119 1.61 17.55 -54.77
C CYS A 119 2.99 18.23 -54.82
N GLU A 120 4.02 17.64 -54.21
CA GLU A 120 5.37 18.20 -54.23
C GLU A 120 5.98 18.22 -55.63
N ARG A 121 5.77 17.18 -56.43
CA ARG A 121 6.33 17.02 -57.79
C ARG A 121 5.57 17.79 -58.85
N THR A 122 4.25 17.63 -58.91
CA THR A 122 3.43 18.15 -60.02
C THR A 122 2.77 19.49 -59.71
N LYS A 123 2.70 19.87 -58.43
CA LYS A 123 1.94 21.05 -57.95
C LYS A 123 0.46 21.02 -58.36
N ASP A 124 -0.08 19.83 -58.65
CA ASP A 124 -1.48 19.66 -58.99
C ASP A 124 -2.37 20.08 -57.80
N PRO A 125 -3.32 21.03 -57.99
CA PRO A 125 -4.17 21.52 -56.92
C PRO A 125 -4.97 20.42 -56.23
N SER A 126 -5.46 19.42 -56.98
CA SER A 126 -6.29 18.35 -56.41
C SER A 126 -5.48 17.43 -55.50
N ALA A 127 -4.24 17.08 -55.89
CA ALA A 127 -3.33 16.30 -55.07
C ALA A 127 -2.94 17.05 -53.78
N CYS A 128 -2.68 18.35 -53.88
CA CYS A 128 -2.36 19.18 -52.72
C CYS A 128 -3.55 19.33 -51.74
N GLN A 129 -4.76 19.54 -52.25
CA GLN A 129 -5.96 19.55 -51.44
C GLN A 129 -6.15 18.22 -50.71
N ARG A 130 -6.00 17.10 -51.43
CA ARG A 130 -6.19 15.77 -50.85
C ARG A 130 -5.17 15.47 -49.75
N ARG A 131 -3.91 15.89 -49.92
CA ARG A 131 -2.88 15.82 -48.87
C ARG A 131 -3.33 16.54 -47.59
N ASP A 132 -3.86 17.75 -47.71
CA ASP A 132 -4.25 18.55 -46.55
C ASP A 132 -5.49 17.99 -45.84
N GLU A 133 -6.45 17.45 -46.60
CA GLU A 133 -7.57 16.67 -46.06
C GLU A 133 -7.07 15.47 -45.25
N LEU A 134 -6.13 14.70 -45.80
CA LEU A 134 -5.57 13.52 -45.15
C LEU A 134 -4.80 13.90 -43.87
N ARG A 135 -4.04 15.00 -43.87
CA ARG A 135 -3.40 15.53 -42.66
C ARG A 135 -4.40 15.84 -41.56
N SER A 136 -5.50 16.51 -41.89
CA SER A 136 -6.58 16.82 -40.95
C SER A 136 -7.21 15.54 -40.37
N ARG A 137 -7.51 14.55 -41.24
CA ARG A 137 -8.05 13.24 -40.81
C ARG A 137 -7.09 12.49 -39.90
N MET A 138 -5.80 12.46 -40.22
CA MET A 138 -4.79 11.80 -39.40
C MET A 138 -4.65 12.48 -38.03
N ASN A 139 -4.71 13.81 -37.97
CA ASN A 139 -4.74 14.54 -36.69
C ASN A 139 -5.97 14.15 -35.86
N ALA A 140 -7.16 14.10 -36.48
CA ALA A 140 -8.38 13.66 -35.80
C ALA A 140 -8.28 12.22 -35.27
N LEU A 141 -7.67 11.30 -36.03
CA LEU A 141 -7.45 9.92 -35.60
C LEU A 141 -6.52 9.81 -34.40
N ARG A 142 -5.47 10.63 -34.33
CA ARG A 142 -4.56 10.64 -33.15
C ARG A 142 -5.31 10.95 -31.86
N TYR A 143 -6.26 11.89 -31.89
CA TYR A 143 -7.08 12.22 -30.71
C TYR A 143 -8.07 11.11 -30.33
N ARG A 144 -8.50 10.29 -31.30
CA ARG A 144 -9.45 9.18 -31.10
C ARG A 144 -8.75 7.83 -30.89
N GLN A 145 -7.47 7.83 -30.53
CA GLN A 145 -6.77 6.59 -30.25
C GLN A 145 -7.44 5.86 -29.07
N PRO A 146 -7.85 4.59 -29.26
CA PRO A 146 -8.46 3.80 -28.19
C PRO A 146 -7.51 3.68 -26.99
N ARG A 147 -8.08 3.73 -25.78
CA ARG A 147 -7.34 3.60 -24.52
C ARG A 147 -7.54 2.21 -23.94
N GLU A 148 -6.47 1.65 -23.41
CA GLU A 148 -6.50 0.34 -22.77
C GLU A 148 -7.38 0.40 -21.51
N PRO A 149 -8.25 -0.60 -21.29
CA PRO A 149 -9.07 -0.66 -20.09
C PRO A 149 -8.24 -0.94 -18.83
N TRP A 150 -8.76 -0.52 -17.68
CA TRP A 150 -8.10 -0.75 -16.39
C TRP A 150 -8.25 -2.19 -15.92
N VAL A 151 -7.15 -2.80 -15.47
CA VAL A 151 -7.13 -4.16 -14.95
C VAL A 151 -7.51 -4.16 -13.46
N PRO A 152 -8.57 -4.89 -13.05
CA PRO A 152 -8.91 -5.05 -11.65
C PRO A 152 -7.81 -5.75 -10.86
N VAL A 153 -7.56 -5.27 -9.64
CA VAL A 153 -6.57 -5.88 -8.73
C VAL A 153 -7.26 -6.94 -7.88
N ARG A 154 -6.67 -8.14 -7.83
CA ARG A 154 -7.16 -9.23 -6.99
C ARG A 154 -6.93 -8.89 -5.51
N PRO A 155 -7.95 -8.99 -4.64
CA PRO A 155 -7.76 -8.75 -3.22
C PRO A 155 -6.82 -9.81 -2.61
N SER A 156 -5.99 -9.40 -1.65
CA SER A 156 -5.09 -10.28 -0.90
C SER A 156 -5.64 -10.49 0.50
N PHE A 157 -5.84 -11.75 0.90
CA PHE A 157 -6.25 -12.11 2.25
C PHE A 157 -5.30 -11.55 3.31
N GLU A 158 -3.99 -11.60 3.05
CA GLU A 158 -2.96 -11.08 3.96
C GLU A 158 -3.15 -9.57 4.22
N GLN A 159 -3.38 -8.80 3.15
CA GLN A 159 -3.60 -7.36 3.28
C GLN A 159 -4.90 -7.06 4.05
N ILE A 160 -5.97 -7.81 3.78
CA ILE A 160 -7.23 -7.68 4.50
C ILE A 160 -7.02 -8.00 5.99
N LEU A 161 -6.31 -9.09 6.29
CA LEU A 161 -6.03 -9.52 7.66
C LEU A 161 -5.22 -8.47 8.43
N VAL A 162 -4.15 -7.94 7.84
CA VAL A 162 -3.32 -6.89 8.46
C VAL A 162 -4.16 -5.65 8.76
N ASN A 163 -5.04 -5.25 7.82
CA ASN A 163 -5.95 -4.13 8.03
C ASN A 163 -6.98 -4.40 9.16
N GLN A 164 -7.41 -5.64 9.37
CA GLN A 164 -8.29 -5.98 10.49
C GLN A 164 -7.50 -6.04 11.82
N GLN A 165 -6.30 -6.62 11.81
CA GLN A 165 -5.46 -6.73 13.01
C GLN A 165 -4.92 -5.39 13.49
N SER A 166 -4.84 -4.37 12.63
CA SER A 166 -4.40 -3.03 13.04
C SER A 166 -5.31 -2.36 14.08
N PHE A 167 -6.52 -2.88 14.29
CA PHE A 167 -7.41 -2.43 15.36
C PHE A 167 -7.13 -3.10 16.72
N CYS A 168 -6.32 -4.16 16.75
CA CYS A 168 -5.96 -4.85 17.98
C CYS A 168 -4.79 -4.13 18.68
N THR A 169 -4.97 -3.84 19.97
CA THR A 169 -3.94 -3.18 20.80
C THR A 169 -3.39 -4.13 21.85
N THR A 170 -2.08 -4.05 22.08
CA THR A 170 -1.40 -4.65 23.23
C THR A 170 -1.18 -3.63 24.36
N ASP A 171 -1.46 -2.35 24.12
CA ASP A 171 -1.39 -1.30 25.12
C ASP A 171 -2.66 -1.27 25.96
N CYS A 172 -2.56 -1.83 27.16
CA CYS A 172 -3.63 -1.87 28.15
C CYS A 172 -3.35 -0.95 29.35
N GLY A 173 -2.29 -0.13 29.30
CA GLY A 173 -1.90 0.77 30.39
C GLY A 173 -1.38 0.05 31.66
N CYS A 174 -1.21 -1.28 31.64
CA CYS A 174 -0.76 -2.04 32.82
C CYS A 174 0.64 -1.63 33.30
N ASP A 175 1.54 -1.30 32.35
CA ASP A 175 2.91 -0.90 32.69
C ASP A 175 2.95 0.50 33.31
N GLN A 176 2.15 1.45 32.79
CA GLN A 176 2.02 2.80 33.37
C GLN A 176 1.44 2.75 34.80
N ALA A 177 0.46 1.88 35.03
CA ALA A 177 -0.09 1.65 36.37
C ALA A 177 0.94 1.02 37.31
N TYR A 178 1.78 0.10 36.80
CA TYR A 178 2.86 -0.51 37.56
C TYR A 178 3.96 0.49 37.89
N ASP A 179 4.37 1.33 36.94
CA ASP A 179 5.35 2.41 37.15
C ASP A 179 4.94 3.33 38.29
N ALA A 180 3.69 3.79 38.27
CA ALA A 180 3.12 4.65 39.30
C ALA A 180 3.08 3.94 40.67
N CYS A 181 2.70 2.66 40.70
CA CYS A 181 2.69 1.85 41.92
C CYS A 181 4.10 1.67 42.49
N PHE A 182 5.07 1.32 41.65
CA PHE A 182 6.46 1.10 42.05
C PHE A 182 7.10 2.39 42.60
N ALA A 183 6.88 3.52 41.94
CA ALA A 183 7.30 4.82 42.43
C ALA A 183 6.63 5.18 43.77
N GLY A 184 5.34 4.88 43.92
CA GLY A 184 4.59 5.08 45.17
C GLY A 184 5.10 4.25 46.36
N CYS A 185 5.66 3.07 46.10
CA CYS A 185 6.31 2.23 47.11
C CYS A 185 7.72 2.72 47.52
N GLY A 186 8.18 3.86 46.96
CA GLY A 186 9.51 4.42 47.22
C GLY A 186 10.60 3.91 46.28
N GLY A 187 10.24 3.17 45.23
CA GLY A 187 11.16 2.80 44.16
C GLY A 187 11.38 3.93 43.16
N GLN A 188 12.42 3.82 42.34
CA GLN A 188 12.69 4.74 41.24
C GLN A 188 12.52 4.02 39.90
N VAL A 189 11.81 4.66 38.97
CA VAL A 189 11.61 4.17 37.60
C VAL A 189 12.47 5.01 36.66
N ILE A 190 13.38 4.38 35.92
CA ILE A 190 14.30 5.04 34.99
C ILE A 190 13.97 4.57 33.57
N PRO A 191 13.39 5.42 32.71
CA PRO A 191 13.06 5.04 31.33
C PRO A 191 14.32 5.02 30.46
N HIS A 192 14.57 3.90 29.79
CA HIS A 192 15.64 3.74 28.81
C HIS A 192 15.04 3.69 27.41
N LYS A 193 15.56 4.51 26.51
CA LYS A 193 15.21 4.45 25.09
C LYS A 193 16.10 3.41 24.42
N ILE A 194 15.56 2.21 24.21
CA ILE A 194 16.24 1.12 23.54
C ILE A 194 15.84 1.07 22.07
N CYS A 195 16.81 0.79 21.19
CA CYS A 195 16.50 0.49 19.81
C CYS A 195 16.16 -0.99 19.68
N VAL A 196 15.06 -1.30 18.99
CA VAL A 196 14.54 -2.67 18.83
C VAL A 196 14.61 -3.16 17.38
N GLU A 197 14.61 -2.26 16.40
CA GLU A 197 14.72 -2.60 14.97
C GLU A 197 15.56 -1.53 14.23
N ASN A 198 16.31 -1.94 13.20
CA ASN A 198 17.11 -1.07 12.32
C ASN A 198 18.08 -0.12 13.08
N CYS A 199 18.83 -0.66 14.03
CA CYS A 199 19.65 0.09 14.97
C CYS A 199 21.05 0.47 14.44
N ASP A 200 21.28 0.30 13.14
CA ASP A 200 22.57 0.49 12.45
C ASP A 200 22.55 1.73 11.54
#